data_AF-A0A9X1F838-F1
#
_entry.id   AF-A0A9X1F838-F1
#
_cell.length_a   1.000
_cell.length_b   1.000
_cell.length_c   1.000
_cell.angle_alpha   90.00
_cell.angle_beta   90.00
_cell.angle_gamma   90.00
#
_symmetry.space_group_name_H-M   'P 1'
#
loop_
_entity.id
_entity.type
_entity.pdbx_description
1 polymer ?
#
loop_
_entity_poly.entity_id
_entity_poly.type
_entity_poly.pdbx_seq_one_letter_code
_entity_poly.pdbx_strand_id
1 'polypeptide(L)'
;MELLISILGAITAITVSAIGALLANKNSLILQIRKLKEEHYTSFVESLHNHTANDNEESLTRFVLARDKMFLIASENVIKKMLDYEDNGVGKSLEAHNFYLTELIKSIRADLKLKDKNFPIISFKKANNNVE
;
A
#
# COMPACT_ATOMS: atom_id res chain seq x y z
N MET A 1 2.52 -50.82 -26.50
CA MET A 1 1.44 -49.85 -26.24
C MET A 1 1.61 -49.22 -24.85
N GLU A 2 1.83 -50.02 -23.80
CA GLU A 2 2.05 -49.55 -22.42
C GLU A 2 3.25 -48.61 -22.24
N LEU A 3 4.40 -48.90 -22.88
CA LEU A 3 5.59 -48.04 -22.82
C LEU A 3 5.31 -46.62 -23.35
N LEU A 4 4.52 -46.53 -24.42
CA LEU A 4 4.17 -45.26 -25.08
C LEU A 4 3.24 -44.43 -24.20
N ILE A 5 2.29 -45.09 -23.52
CA ILE A 5 1.40 -44.46 -22.53
C ILE A 5 2.20 -43.96 -21.32
N SER A 6 3.16 -44.75 -20.83
CA SER A 6 4.03 -44.36 -19.72
C SER A 6 4.92 -43.14 -20.07
N ILE A 7 5.50 -43.11 -21.27
CA ILE A 7 6.29 -41.97 -21.76
C ILE A 7 5.42 -40.72 -21.89
N LEU A 8 4.21 -40.83 -22.44
CA LEU A 8 3.24 -39.72 -22.49
C LEU A 8 2.89 -39.23 -21.07
N GLY A 9 2.65 -40.15 -20.13
CA GLY A 9 2.42 -39.84 -18.72
C GLY A 9 3.58 -39.07 -18.09
N ALA A 10 4.82 -39.51 -18.33
CA ALA A 10 6.00 -38.83 -17.82
C ALA A 10 6.17 -37.42 -18.40
N ILE A 11 6.00 -37.25 -19.73
CA ILE A 11 6.10 -35.94 -20.40
C ILE A 11 5.02 -34.98 -19.88
N THR A 12 3.79 -35.44 -19.73
CA THR A 12 2.69 -34.62 -19.20
C THR A 12 2.95 -34.21 -17.75
N ALA A 13 3.42 -35.11 -16.89
CA ALA A 13 3.76 -34.80 -15.50
C ALA A 13 4.89 -33.77 -15.39
N ILE A 14 5.95 -33.90 -16.19
CA ILE A 14 7.05 -32.92 -16.26
C ILE A 14 6.52 -31.55 -16.71
N THR A 15 5.68 -31.52 -17.74
CA THR A 15 5.12 -30.27 -18.28
C THR A 15 4.22 -29.57 -17.27
N VAL A 16 3.33 -30.31 -16.61
CA VAL A 16 2.43 -29.76 -15.58
C VAL A 16 3.22 -29.23 -14.39
N SER A 17 4.24 -29.96 -13.93
CA SER A 17 5.11 -29.52 -12.84
C SER A 17 5.86 -28.22 -13.19
N ALA A 18 6.42 -28.14 -14.40
CA ALA A 18 7.12 -26.95 -14.87
C ALA A 18 6.19 -25.72 -14.94
N ILE A 19 4.99 -25.87 -15.49
CA ILE A 19 3.99 -24.78 -15.54
C ILE A 19 3.55 -24.38 -14.13
N GLY A 20 3.30 -25.35 -13.26
CA GLY A 20 2.91 -25.12 -11.87
C GLY A 20 3.97 -24.30 -11.11
N ALA A 21 5.23 -24.67 -11.23
CA ALA A 21 6.34 -23.95 -10.61
C ALA A 21 6.46 -22.50 -11.11
N LEU A 22 6.33 -22.27 -12.42
CA LEU A 22 6.39 -20.93 -13.01
C LEU A 22 5.24 -20.03 -12.52
N LEU A 23 4.02 -20.56 -12.47
CA LEU A 23 2.86 -19.81 -11.98
C LEU A 23 2.96 -19.52 -10.48
N ALA A 24 3.40 -20.48 -9.68
CA ALA A 24 3.61 -20.31 -8.25
C ALA A 24 4.65 -19.22 -7.96
N ASN A 25 5.77 -19.21 -8.69
CA ASN A 25 6.81 -18.19 -8.51
C ASN A 25 6.30 -16.79 -8.88
N LYS A 26 5.57 -16.65 -9.99
CA LYS A 26 4.96 -15.37 -10.38
C LYS A 26 3.99 -14.85 -9.32
N ASN A 27 3.11 -15.71 -8.80
CA ASN A 27 2.19 -15.32 -7.73
C ASN A 27 2.91 -14.94 -6.44
N SER A 28 3.97 -15.68 -6.07
CA SER A 28 4.79 -15.38 -4.91
C SER A 28 5.41 -13.98 -4.99
N LEU A 29 6.00 -13.62 -6.15
CA LEU A 29 6.57 -12.29 -6.36
C LEU A 29 5.52 -11.17 -6.26
N ILE A 30 4.33 -11.37 -6.84
CA ILE A 30 3.23 -10.40 -6.75
C ILE A 30 2.81 -10.18 -5.29
N LEU A 31 2.70 -11.26 -4.51
CA LEU A 31 2.33 -11.18 -3.10
C LEU A 31 3.42 -10.49 -2.26
N GLN A 32 4.70 -10.80 -2.52
CA GLN A 32 5.83 -10.15 -1.85
C GLN A 32 5.87 -8.64 -2.12
N ILE A 33 5.68 -8.23 -3.39
CA ILE A 33 5.62 -6.81 -3.75
C ILE A 33 4.43 -6.13 -3.05
N ARG A 34 3.26 -6.78 -3.01
CA ARG A 34 2.10 -6.23 -2.29
C ARG A 34 2.37 -6.05 -0.81
N LYS A 35 3.01 -7.04 -0.17
CA LYS A 35 3.39 -6.98 1.24
C LYS A 35 4.39 -5.86 1.52
N LEU A 36 5.39 -5.70 0.65
CA LEU A 36 6.36 -4.61 0.75
C LEU A 36 5.68 -3.24 0.63
N LYS A 37 4.75 -3.09 -0.32
CA LYS A 37 3.94 -1.88 -0.45
C LYS A 37 3.12 -1.60 0.81
N GLU A 38 2.44 -2.60 1.34
CA GLU A 38 1.63 -2.49 2.56
C GLU A 38 2.45 -2.01 3.76
N GLU A 39 3.66 -2.55 3.94
CA GLU A 39 4.57 -2.14 5.01
C GLU A 39 4.95 -0.66 4.89
N HIS A 40 5.36 -0.21 3.70
CA HIS A 40 5.69 1.19 3.48
C HIS A 40 4.48 2.13 3.58
N TYR A 41 3.31 1.70 3.10
CA TYR A 41 2.07 2.47 3.24
C TYR A 41 1.65 2.62 4.70
N THR A 42 1.76 1.56 5.49
CA THR A 42 1.45 1.60 6.92
C THR A 42 2.43 2.52 7.65
N SER A 43 3.73 2.39 7.38
CA SER A 43 4.77 3.26 7.95
C SER A 43 4.57 4.73 7.59
N PHE A 44 4.18 5.03 6.35
CA PHE A 44 3.85 6.39 5.93
C PHE A 44 2.64 6.95 6.69
N VAL A 45 1.52 6.22 6.74
CA VAL A 45 0.31 6.70 7.44
C VAL A 45 0.56 6.86 8.94
N GLU A 46 1.31 5.94 9.55
CA GLU A 46 1.71 6.02 10.96
C GLU A 46 2.57 7.25 11.24
N SER A 47 3.62 7.47 10.44
CA SER A 47 4.51 8.62 10.61
C SER A 47 3.81 9.95 10.34
N LEU A 48 2.90 10.02 9.36
CA LEU A 48 2.05 11.18 9.11
C LEU A 48 1.17 11.48 10.31
N HIS A 49 0.48 10.47 10.86
CA HIS A 49 -0.34 10.63 12.06
C HIS A 49 0.50 11.12 13.25
N ASN A 50 1.64 10.48 13.50
CA ASN A 50 2.52 10.83 14.61
C ASN A 50 3.09 12.25 14.49
N HIS A 51 3.46 12.66 13.28
CA HIS A 51 3.93 14.02 13.02
C HIS A 51 2.83 15.05 13.30
N THR A 52 1.60 14.78 12.84
CA THR A 52 0.46 15.67 13.14
C THR A 52 0.09 15.74 14.62
N ALA A 53 0.44 14.73 15.42
CA ALA A 53 0.09 14.66 16.84
C ALA A 53 1.16 15.25 17.77
N ASN A 54 2.46 15.02 17.48
CA ASN A 54 3.55 15.28 18.41
C ASN A 54 4.48 16.44 18.00
N ASP A 55 4.32 17.00 16.79
CA ASP A 55 5.07 18.13 16.21
C ASP A 55 6.49 18.34 16.78
N ASN A 56 7.35 17.32 16.59
CA ASN A 56 8.74 17.33 17.04
C ASN A 56 9.71 16.85 15.93
N GLU A 57 10.99 17.15 16.09
CA GLU A 57 12.03 16.88 15.07
C GLU A 57 12.14 15.40 14.71
N GLU A 58 12.00 14.50 15.69
CA GLU A 58 12.04 13.06 15.47
C GLU A 58 10.85 12.60 14.61
N SER A 59 9.64 13.07 14.92
CA SER A 59 8.42 12.75 14.18
C SER A 59 8.48 13.27 12.74
N LEU A 60 9.03 14.49 12.54
CA LEU A 60 9.23 15.08 11.23
C LEU A 60 10.24 14.27 10.41
N THR A 61 11.37 13.91 11.00
CA THR A 61 12.40 13.09 10.33
C THR A 61 11.83 11.75 9.87
N ARG A 62 11.07 11.07 10.75
CA ARG A 62 10.42 9.80 10.40
C ARG A 62 9.40 9.96 9.29
N PHE A 63 8.59 11.03 9.33
CA PHE A 63 7.62 11.34 8.28
C PHE A 63 8.30 11.60 6.93
N VAL A 64 9.34 12.44 6.89
CA VAL A 64 10.09 12.74 5.65
C VAL A 64 10.68 11.47 5.05
N LEU A 65 11.31 10.62 5.86
CA LEU A 65 11.87 9.35 5.38
C LEU A 65 10.80 8.39 4.85
N ALA A 66 9.65 8.30 5.51
CA ALA A 66 8.55 7.44 5.06
C ALA A 66 7.91 7.98 3.78
N ARG A 67 7.72 9.30 3.68
CA ARG A 67 7.26 10.02 2.49
C ARG A 67 8.21 9.77 1.32
N ASP A 68 9.51 9.90 1.50
CA ASP A 68 10.46 9.71 0.41
C ASP A 68 10.49 8.27 -0.11
N LYS A 69 10.31 7.29 0.79
CA LYS A 69 10.16 5.88 0.40
C LYS A 69 8.93 5.65 -0.47
N MET A 70 7.85 6.43 -0.32
CA MET A 70 6.67 6.32 -1.17
C MET A 70 7.03 6.52 -2.64
N PHE A 71 7.93 7.46 -2.98
CA PHE A 71 8.32 7.71 -4.36
C PHE A 71 8.97 6.50 -5.05
N LEU A 72 9.51 5.56 -4.28
CA LEU A 72 10.13 4.34 -4.81
C LEU A 72 9.15 3.18 -5.00
N ILE A 73 8.17 3.07 -4.10
CA ILE A 73 7.33 1.86 -3.99
C ILE A 73 5.89 2.08 -4.45
N ALA A 74 5.40 3.32 -4.40
CA ALA A 74 4.00 3.62 -4.63
C ALA A 74 3.67 3.70 -6.12
N SER A 75 2.41 3.45 -6.46
CA SER A 75 1.93 3.73 -7.81
C SER A 75 1.92 5.24 -8.09
N GLU A 76 2.05 5.62 -9.36
CA GLU A 76 1.96 7.02 -9.80
C GLU A 76 0.69 7.71 -9.28
N ASN A 77 -0.45 7.02 -9.28
CA ASN A 77 -1.71 7.57 -8.79
C ASN A 77 -1.66 7.88 -7.28
N VAL A 78 -1.02 7.01 -6.49
CA VAL A 78 -0.82 7.25 -5.04
C VAL A 78 0.07 8.46 -4.83
N ILE A 79 1.16 8.60 -5.60
CA ILE A 79 2.04 9.77 -5.52
C ILE A 79 1.30 11.06 -5.85
N LYS A 80 0.51 11.08 -6.92
CA LYS A 80 -0.32 12.25 -7.26
C LYS A 80 -1.27 12.62 -6.12
N LYS A 81 -1.95 11.64 -5.53
CA LYS A 81 -2.86 11.88 -4.39
C LYS A 81 -2.14 12.28 -3.10
N MET A 82 -0.91 11.84 -2.91
CA MET A 82 -0.07 12.26 -1.79
C MET A 82 0.29 13.75 -1.94
N LEU A 83 0.75 14.15 -3.12
CA LEU A 83 1.06 15.56 -3.42
C LEU A 83 -0.20 16.44 -3.37
N ASP A 84 -1.34 15.97 -3.92
CA ASP A 84 -2.62 16.69 -3.83
C ASP A 84 -2.99 16.97 -2.36
N TYR A 85 -2.78 16.01 -1.47
CA TYR A 85 -3.02 16.17 -0.03
C TYR A 85 -2.04 17.12 0.63
N GLU A 86 -0.76 17.07 0.29
CA GLU A 86 0.26 18.01 0.78
C GLU A 86 -0.08 19.45 0.40
N ASP A 87 -0.46 19.69 -0.86
CA ASP A 87 -0.71 21.04 -1.39
C ASP A 87 -2.09 21.61 -0.99
N ASN A 88 -3.12 20.76 -0.94
CA ASN A 88 -4.51 21.18 -0.83
C ASN A 88 -5.24 20.66 0.42
N GLY A 89 -4.63 19.74 1.18
CA GLY A 89 -5.19 19.21 2.43
C GLY A 89 -4.52 19.80 3.66
N VAL A 90 -3.18 19.82 3.68
CA VAL A 90 -2.41 20.27 4.85
C VAL A 90 -2.58 21.78 5.09
N GLY A 91 -2.91 22.14 6.34
CA GLY A 91 -3.13 23.54 6.74
C GLY A 91 -4.36 24.21 6.11
N LYS A 92 -5.22 23.45 5.41
CA LYS A 92 -6.46 23.96 4.81
C LYS A 92 -7.67 23.72 5.73
N SER A 93 -8.88 23.99 5.21
CA SER A 93 -10.12 23.72 5.94
C SER A 93 -10.25 22.23 6.29
N LEU A 94 -10.98 21.91 7.37
CA LEU A 94 -11.21 20.52 7.79
C LEU A 94 -11.87 19.69 6.68
N GLU A 95 -12.78 20.31 5.91
CA GLU A 95 -13.43 19.67 4.77
C GLU A 95 -12.43 19.31 3.67
N ALA A 96 -11.57 20.25 3.27
CA ALA A 96 -10.53 20.02 2.27
C ALA A 96 -9.51 18.97 2.75
N HIS A 97 -9.03 19.11 3.98
CA HIS A 97 -8.14 18.14 4.62
C HIS A 97 -8.72 16.73 4.55
N ASN A 98 -9.95 16.53 5.03
CA ASN A 98 -10.58 15.22 5.09
C ASN A 98 -10.84 14.66 3.69
N PHE A 99 -11.22 15.50 2.73
CA PHE A 99 -11.40 15.10 1.34
C PHE A 99 -10.10 14.56 0.74
N TYR A 100 -9.02 15.34 0.76
CA TYR A 100 -7.76 14.92 0.14
C TYR A 100 -7.10 13.74 0.89
N LEU A 101 -7.21 13.69 2.22
CA LEU A 101 -6.76 12.53 3.00
C LEU A 101 -7.52 11.26 2.59
N THR A 102 -8.84 11.38 2.43
CA THR A 102 -9.69 10.26 2.01
C THR A 102 -9.29 9.76 0.62
N GLU A 103 -9.06 10.67 -0.33
CA GLU A 103 -8.63 10.32 -1.69
C GLU A 103 -7.24 9.66 -1.71
N LEU A 104 -6.30 10.14 -0.89
CA LEU A 104 -5.01 9.49 -0.68
C LEU A 104 -5.18 8.06 -0.16
N ILE A 105 -5.93 7.85 0.92
CA ILE A 105 -6.14 6.51 1.47
C ILE A 105 -6.88 5.58 0.49
N LYS A 106 -7.88 6.08 -0.25
CA LYS A 106 -8.52 5.30 -1.32
C LYS A 106 -7.53 4.87 -2.39
N SER A 107 -6.62 5.75 -2.80
CA SER A 107 -5.61 5.42 -3.81
C SER A 107 -4.64 4.34 -3.32
N ILE A 108 -4.22 4.39 -2.05
CA ILE A 108 -3.37 3.39 -1.40
C ILE A 108 -4.09 2.04 -1.38
N ARG A 109 -5.36 2.01 -0.94
CA ARG A 109 -6.18 0.80 -0.91
C ARG A 109 -6.34 0.18 -2.30
N ALA A 110 -6.61 1.00 -3.31
CA ALA A 110 -6.73 0.54 -4.68
C ALA A 110 -5.42 -0.06 -5.22
N ASP A 111 -4.27 0.52 -4.89
CA ASP A 111 -2.95 -0.01 -5.28
C ASP A 111 -2.65 -1.36 -4.60
N LEU A 112 -3.09 -1.52 -3.35
CA LEU A 112 -3.05 -2.80 -2.62
C LEU A 112 -4.11 -3.81 -3.08
N LYS A 113 -4.94 -3.47 -4.06
CA LYS A 113 -6.09 -4.28 -4.53
C LYS A 113 -7.17 -4.53 -3.48
N LEU A 114 -7.29 -3.63 -2.49
CA LEU A 114 -8.41 -3.57 -1.57
C LEU A 114 -9.54 -2.75 -2.22
N LYS A 115 -10.70 -3.37 -2.45
CA LYS A 115 -11.85 -2.73 -3.10
C LYS A 115 -12.97 -2.52 -2.10
N ASP A 116 -13.38 -1.27 -1.92
CA ASP A 116 -14.61 -0.93 -1.20
C ASP A 116 -15.49 -0.06 -2.08
N LYS A 117 -16.77 -0.41 -2.17
CA LYS A 117 -17.73 0.37 -2.95
C LYS A 117 -18.04 1.72 -2.30
N ASN A 118 -18.07 1.75 -0.96
CA ASN A 118 -18.51 2.90 -0.17
C ASN A 118 -17.48 3.22 0.92
N PHE A 119 -16.28 3.66 0.53
CA PHE A 119 -15.28 4.09 1.50
C PHE A 119 -15.70 5.46 2.10
N PRO A 120 -15.87 5.57 3.44
CA PRO A 120 -16.34 6.80 4.07
C PRO A 120 -15.28 7.90 4.01
N ILE A 121 -15.71 9.14 4.25
CA ILE A 121 -14.79 10.25 4.52
C ILE A 121 -14.13 9.99 5.88
N ILE A 122 -12.81 10.11 5.92
CA ILE A 122 -12.00 9.87 7.11
C ILE A 122 -11.28 11.15 7.55
N SER A 123 -10.90 11.17 8.82
CA SER A 123 -10.07 12.20 9.44
C SER A 123 -9.15 11.55 10.46
N PHE A 124 -7.93 12.06 10.64
CA PHE A 124 -7.13 11.66 11.80
C PHE A 124 -7.79 12.15 13.08
N LYS A 125 -8.00 11.25 14.03
CA LYS A 125 -8.51 11.61 15.36
C LYS A 125 -7.37 12.31 16.11
N LYS A 126 -7.63 13.49 16.67
CA LYS A 126 -6.69 14.11 17.60
C LYS A 126 -6.53 13.22 18.82
N ALA A 127 -5.30 13.05 19.31
CA ALA A 127 -5.07 12.49 20.62
C ALA A 127 -5.76 13.41 21.64
N ASN A 128 -6.71 12.87 22.42
CA ASN A 128 -7.27 13.60 23.54
C ASN A 128 -6.18 13.69 24.61
N ASN A 129 -5.45 14.80 24.64
CA ASN A 129 -4.59 15.13 25.77
C ASN A 129 -5.46 15.63 26.93
N ASN A 130 -6.32 14.76 27.46
CA ASN A 130 -6.88 14.92 28.79
C ASN A 130 -5.88 14.29 29.75
N VAL A 131 -4.81 15.03 30.04
CA VAL A 131 -4.03 14.82 31.26
C VAL A 131 -4.52 15.90 32.21
N GLU A 132 -5.38 15.50 33.15
CA GLU A 132 -5.68 16.28 34.36
C GLU A 132 -4.43 16.49 35.20
#